data_AF-A0A3C1A2Q5-F1
#
_entry.id   AF-A0A3C1A2Q5-F1
#
_cell.length_a   1.000
_cell.length_b   1.000
_cell.length_c   1.000
_cell.angle_alpha   90.00
_cell.angle_beta   90.00
_cell.angle_gamma   90.00
#
_symmetry.space_group_name_H-M   'P 1'
#
loop_
_entity.id
_entity.type
_entity.pdbx_description
1 polymer ?
#
loop_
_entity_poly.entity_id
_entity_poly.type
_entity_poly.pdbx_seq_one_letter_code
_entity_poly.pdbx_strand_id
1 'polypeptide(L)'
;LSTERVLNYSLADDLNRIVAGKEGVWLLLWQEEVVDPNGFLTMMLGEEGELLPFEGGFWGLELYHYALPADVRFSSQPRIEYPVSANFGDEIRLLGYSLARKGVNREVEVTLYWQGLKELTEDYKISLRLRDEEGHYWGQVDARPASYWYPTVRWPPGEKLFGQHTIETLPG
;
A
#
# COMPACT_ATOMS: atom_id res chain seq x y z
N LEU A 1 -7.57 18.57 -7.89
CA LEU A 1 -6.46 17.60 -7.70
C LEU A 1 -5.20 18.27 -8.24
N SER A 2 -4.21 18.52 -7.39
CA SER A 2 -2.93 19.08 -7.83
C SER A 2 -2.15 18.00 -8.57
N THR A 3 -1.65 18.29 -9.77
CA THR A 3 -0.84 17.37 -10.58
C THR A 3 0.63 17.32 -10.13
N GLU A 4 1.00 18.07 -9.09
CA GLU A 4 2.40 18.20 -8.64
C GLU A 4 2.75 17.30 -7.45
N ARG A 5 1.76 16.68 -6.79
CA ARG A 5 1.97 15.83 -5.61
C ARG A 5 1.20 14.52 -5.69
N VAL A 6 1.93 13.44 -5.48
CA VAL A 6 1.40 12.09 -5.26
C VAL A 6 0.76 12.02 -3.87
N LEU A 7 -0.30 11.23 -3.73
CA LEU A 7 -0.93 10.98 -2.43
C LEU A 7 0.02 10.25 -1.47
N ASN A 8 -0.16 10.54 -0.18
CA ASN A 8 0.59 9.92 0.90
C ASN A 8 -0.23 9.87 2.19
N TYR A 9 0.38 9.50 3.32
CA TYR A 9 -0.33 9.36 4.59
C TYR A 9 -1.04 10.65 5.06
N SER A 10 -0.66 11.85 4.62
CA SER A 10 -1.39 13.08 4.99
C SER A 10 -2.81 13.12 4.43
N LEU A 11 -3.12 12.29 3.43
CA LEU A 11 -4.47 12.10 2.89
C LEU A 11 -5.50 11.78 3.98
N ALA A 12 -5.08 11.17 5.09
CA ALA A 12 -5.96 10.82 6.20
C ALA A 12 -6.74 12.03 6.73
N ASP A 13 -6.12 13.21 6.80
CA ASP A 13 -6.78 14.43 7.29
C ASP A 13 -7.92 14.87 6.36
N ASP A 14 -7.68 14.77 5.05
CA ASP A 14 -8.67 15.09 4.03
C ASP A 14 -9.81 14.06 4.02
N LEU A 15 -9.50 12.77 4.10
CA LEU A 15 -10.50 11.71 4.18
C LEU A 15 -11.38 11.88 5.43
N ASN A 16 -10.78 12.07 6.62
CA ASN A 16 -11.51 12.28 7.86
C ASN A 16 -12.49 13.46 7.78
N ARG A 17 -12.13 14.53 7.06
CA ARG A 17 -13.01 15.69 6.82
C ARG A 17 -14.11 15.38 5.81
N ILE A 18 -13.81 14.65 4.74
CA ILE A 18 -14.75 14.32 3.66
C ILE A 18 -15.82 13.33 4.14
N VAL A 19 -15.43 12.30 4.90
CA VAL A 19 -16.33 11.23 5.33
C VAL A 19 -17.09 11.55 6.61
N ALA A 20 -16.84 12.70 7.23
CA ALA A 20 -17.51 13.09 8.47
C ALA A 20 -19.04 13.06 8.31
N GLY A 21 -19.71 12.19 9.07
CA GLY A 21 -21.16 11.98 9.01
C GLY A 21 -21.66 11.26 7.75
N LYS A 22 -20.77 10.53 7.04
CA LYS A 22 -21.11 9.68 5.90
C LYS A 22 -21.09 8.21 6.32
N GLU A 23 -21.98 7.42 5.73
CA GLU A 23 -22.06 5.97 5.94
C GLU A 23 -21.26 5.18 4.89
N GLY A 24 -20.73 5.88 3.88
CA GLY A 24 -20.00 5.28 2.77
C GLY A 24 -19.49 6.30 1.76
N VAL A 25 -18.65 5.84 0.85
CA VAL A 25 -18.07 6.65 -0.23
C VAL A 25 -18.02 5.87 -1.54
N TRP A 26 -18.18 6.61 -2.64
CA TRP A 26 -17.90 6.13 -3.99
C TRP A 26 -16.54 6.67 -4.43
N LEU A 27 -15.64 5.77 -4.82
CA LEU A 27 -14.31 6.08 -5.32
C LEU A 27 -14.28 5.80 -6.83
N LEU A 28 -14.11 6.84 -7.61
CA LEU A 28 -13.86 6.76 -9.05
C LEU A 28 -12.35 6.87 -9.30
N LEU A 29 -11.74 5.80 -9.80
CA LEU A 29 -10.31 5.82 -10.14
C LEU A 29 -10.15 6.36 -11.56
N TRP A 30 -9.44 7.48 -11.66
CA TRP A 30 -9.10 8.11 -12.93
C TRP A 30 -7.64 8.53 -12.91
N GLN A 31 -6.84 7.96 -13.80
CA GLN A 31 -5.38 8.18 -13.88
C GLN A 31 -4.66 7.99 -12.54
N GLU A 32 -5.03 6.95 -11.79
CA GLU A 32 -4.44 6.65 -10.48
C GLU A 32 -2.92 6.45 -10.52
N GLU A 33 -2.39 5.93 -11.62
CA GLU A 33 -0.94 5.75 -11.82
C GLU A 33 -0.15 7.07 -11.72
N VAL A 34 -0.82 8.21 -11.87
CA VAL A 34 -0.22 9.55 -11.74
C VAL A 34 -0.48 10.15 -10.37
N VAL A 35 -1.72 10.10 -9.88
CA VAL A 35 -2.16 10.78 -8.66
C VAL A 35 -1.87 9.96 -7.41
N ASP A 36 -2.08 8.65 -7.48
CA ASP A 36 -1.91 7.70 -6.39
C ASP A 36 -1.19 6.41 -6.85
N PRO A 37 0.04 6.51 -7.39
CA PRO A 37 0.77 5.35 -7.90
C PRO A 37 1.03 4.25 -6.86
N ASN A 38 0.87 4.55 -5.56
CA ASN A 38 1.02 3.61 -4.46
C ASN A 38 -0.31 3.06 -3.93
N GLY A 39 -1.47 3.61 -4.33
CA GLY A 39 -2.78 3.17 -3.87
C GLY A 39 -3.11 3.55 -2.43
N PHE A 40 -2.69 4.72 -1.94
CA PHE A 40 -3.04 5.23 -0.62
C PHE A 40 -4.55 5.34 -0.38
N LEU A 41 -5.33 5.76 -1.38
CA LEU A 41 -6.79 5.87 -1.24
C LEU A 41 -7.44 4.51 -1.01
N THR A 42 -7.13 3.54 -1.87
CA THR A 42 -7.69 2.19 -1.80
C THR A 42 -7.20 1.46 -0.55
N MET A 43 -5.94 1.65 -0.16
CA MET A 43 -5.38 1.13 1.09
C MET A 43 -6.10 1.69 2.31
N MET A 44 -6.22 3.02 2.46
CA MET A 44 -6.88 3.60 3.64
C MET A 44 -8.36 3.22 3.72
N LEU A 45 -9.07 3.25 2.59
CA LEU A 45 -10.49 2.87 2.54
C LEU A 45 -10.69 1.38 2.80
N GLY A 46 -9.77 0.52 2.36
CA GLY A 46 -9.83 -0.91 2.63
C GLY A 46 -9.44 -1.30 4.06
N GLU A 47 -8.61 -0.50 4.74
CA GLU A 47 -8.26 -0.73 6.15
C GLU A 47 -9.43 -0.48 7.10
N GLU A 48 -10.26 0.52 6.79
CA GLU A 48 -11.34 0.97 7.69
C GLU A 48 -12.75 0.66 7.20
N GLY A 49 -12.91 0.45 5.89
CA GLY A 49 -14.20 0.26 5.24
C GLY A 49 -14.41 -1.15 4.72
N GLU A 50 -15.66 -1.46 4.42
CA GLU A 50 -16.04 -2.68 3.73
C GLU A 50 -16.29 -2.37 2.25
N LEU A 51 -15.56 -3.03 1.36
CA LEU A 51 -15.82 -2.93 -0.06
C LEU A 51 -17.12 -3.67 -0.41
N LEU A 52 -18.11 -2.94 -0.89
CA LEU A 52 -19.39 -3.49 -1.28
C LEU A 52 -19.37 -3.94 -2.74
N PRO A 53 -19.95 -5.11 -3.07
CA PRO A 53 -20.10 -5.53 -4.45
C PRO A 53 -21.02 -4.56 -5.19
N PHE A 54 -20.59 -4.17 -6.39
CA PHE A 54 -21.37 -3.31 -7.26
C PHE A 54 -21.32 -3.86 -8.69
N GLU A 55 -22.49 -4.06 -9.29
CA GLU A 55 -22.62 -4.40 -10.69
C GLU A 55 -22.90 -3.12 -11.49
N GLY A 56 -21.85 -2.58 -12.10
CA GLY A 56 -21.92 -1.39 -12.94
C GLY A 56 -20.53 -0.77 -13.15
N GLY A 57 -20.42 0.16 -14.08
CA GLY A 57 -19.17 0.85 -14.36
C GLY A 57 -19.32 1.82 -15.52
N PHE A 58 -18.39 2.76 -15.62
CA PHE A 58 -18.25 3.59 -16.81
C PHE A 58 -17.15 2.99 -17.67
N TRP A 59 -17.31 3.03 -18.99
CA TRP A 59 -16.32 2.45 -19.90
C TRP A 59 -14.96 3.13 -19.66
N GLY A 60 -13.96 2.34 -19.26
CA GLY A 60 -12.62 2.82 -18.96
C GLY A 60 -12.42 3.49 -17.59
N LEU A 61 -13.37 3.41 -16.66
CA LEU A 61 -13.21 3.89 -15.27
C LEU A 61 -13.56 2.79 -14.28
N GLU A 62 -12.76 2.68 -13.23
CA GLU A 62 -13.05 1.79 -12.11
C GLU A 62 -13.82 2.55 -11.03
N LEU A 63 -14.84 1.91 -10.50
CA LEU A 63 -15.72 2.48 -9.49
C LEU A 63 -15.84 1.52 -8.31
N TYR A 64 -15.44 1.98 -7.14
CA TYR A 64 -15.53 1.24 -5.89
C TYR A 64 -16.54 1.90 -4.96
N HIS A 65 -17.27 1.08 -4.20
CA HIS A 65 -18.21 1.54 -3.19
C HIS A 65 -17.82 0.98 -1.83
N TYR A 66 -17.45 1.85 -0.90
CA TYR A 66 -17.08 1.46 0.45
C TYR A 66 -18.19 1.85 1.42
N ALA A 67 -18.65 0.90 2.23
CA ALA A 67 -19.36 1.20 3.46
C ALA A 67 -18.35 1.56 4.55
N LEU A 68 -18.67 2.56 5.36
CA LEU A 68 -17.79 3.05 6.43
C LEU A 68 -18.48 2.93 7.79
N PRO A 69 -17.76 2.52 8.85
CA PRO A 69 -18.25 2.61 10.23
C PRO A 69 -18.58 4.07 10.62
N ALA A 70 -19.57 4.25 11.49
CA ALA A 70 -20.01 5.58 11.91
C ALA A 70 -18.91 6.43 12.59
N ASP A 71 -17.94 5.78 13.21
CA ASP A 71 -16.81 6.38 13.92
C ASP A 71 -15.48 6.23 13.16
N VAL A 72 -15.52 5.92 11.85
CA VAL A 72 -14.33 5.74 11.01
C VAL A 72 -13.30 6.85 11.19
N ARG A 73 -12.02 6.48 11.36
CA ARG A 73 -10.90 7.41 11.42
C ARG A 73 -9.69 6.85 10.69
N PHE A 74 -9.26 7.59 9.66
CA PHE A 74 -8.05 7.29 8.93
C PHE A 74 -6.84 7.85 9.67
N SER A 75 -5.73 7.11 9.62
CA SER A 75 -4.46 7.45 10.28
C SER A 75 -3.46 8.03 9.29
N SER A 76 -2.79 9.12 9.68
CA SER A 76 -1.63 9.66 8.94
C SER A 76 -0.31 8.95 9.28
N GLN A 77 -0.40 7.79 9.94
CA GLN A 77 0.72 6.92 10.27
C GLN A 77 0.43 5.49 9.79
N PRO A 78 1.45 4.77 9.30
CA PRO A 78 1.31 3.38 8.91
C PRO A 78 0.92 2.50 10.11
N ARG A 79 0.03 1.53 9.88
CA ARG A 79 -0.35 0.51 10.85
C ARG A 79 0.54 -0.73 10.69
N ILE A 80 1.67 -0.73 11.39
CA ILE A 80 2.69 -1.76 11.28
C ILE A 80 2.43 -2.86 12.31
N GLU A 81 2.12 -4.07 11.84
CA GLU A 81 1.86 -5.24 12.71
C GLU A 81 3.16 -5.77 13.35
N TYR A 82 4.23 -5.87 12.55
CA TYR A 82 5.56 -6.31 12.98
C TYR A 82 6.59 -5.20 12.76
N PRO A 83 6.81 -4.33 13.77
CA PRO A 83 7.82 -3.28 13.70
C PRO A 83 9.22 -3.86 13.56
N VAL A 84 9.97 -3.39 12.58
CA VAL A 84 11.39 -3.74 12.36
C VAL A 84 12.10 -2.47 11.92
N SER A 85 13.27 -2.17 12.48
CA SER A 85 14.09 -1.05 12.01
C SER A 85 15.33 -1.57 11.31
N ALA A 86 15.30 -1.61 9.97
CA ALA A 86 16.47 -1.93 9.15
C ALA A 86 16.85 -0.72 8.29
N ASN A 87 18.13 -0.37 8.30
CA ASN A 87 18.68 0.75 7.56
C ASN A 87 19.52 0.22 6.38
N PHE A 88 19.30 0.78 5.20
CA PHE A 88 20.02 0.47 3.97
C PHE A 88 20.80 1.72 3.53
N GLY A 89 22.10 1.74 3.84
CA GLY A 89 23.03 2.76 3.37
C GLY A 89 22.81 4.19 3.90
N ASP A 90 22.04 4.34 4.98
CA ASP A 90 21.53 5.64 5.47
C ASP A 90 20.67 6.38 4.44
N GLU A 91 20.06 5.64 3.51
CA GLU A 91 19.25 6.19 2.42
C GLU A 91 17.77 5.81 2.57
N ILE A 92 17.52 4.54 2.89
CA ILE A 92 16.18 4.00 3.08
C ILE A 92 16.12 3.23 4.40
N ARG A 93 14.99 3.34 5.09
CA ARG A 93 14.69 2.56 6.29
C ARG A 93 13.44 1.72 6.07
N LEU A 94 13.53 0.42 6.37
CA LEU A 94 12.35 -0.40 6.63
C LEU A 94 11.87 -0.11 8.05
N LEU A 95 10.60 0.26 8.19
CA LEU A 95 9.91 0.54 9.47
C LEU A 95 9.21 -0.70 10.05
N GLY A 96 8.95 -1.69 9.21
CA GLY A 96 8.36 -2.97 9.57
C GLY A 96 7.47 -3.51 8.45
N TYR A 97 6.67 -4.51 8.79
CA TYR A 97 5.78 -5.16 7.83
C TYR A 97 4.48 -5.64 8.49
N SER A 98 3.46 -5.91 7.67
CA SER A 98 2.20 -6.53 8.05
C SER A 98 1.91 -7.69 7.10
N LEU A 99 1.22 -8.73 7.58
CA LEU A 99 0.92 -9.93 6.80
C LEU A 99 -0.59 -10.13 6.68
N ALA A 100 -1.07 -10.38 5.46
CA ALA A 100 -2.43 -10.83 5.22
C ALA A 100 -2.40 -12.19 4.50
N ARG A 101 -3.11 -13.18 5.05
CA ARG A 101 -3.29 -14.48 4.39
C ARG A 101 -4.59 -14.44 3.60
N LYS A 102 -4.51 -14.55 2.27
CA LYS A 102 -5.69 -14.59 1.40
C LYS A 102 -6.04 -16.03 1.04
N GLY A 103 -7.16 -16.50 1.58
CA GLY A 103 -7.99 -17.58 1.00
C GLY A 103 -7.29 -18.89 0.61
N VAL A 104 -8.01 -19.69 -0.19
CA VAL A 104 -7.73 -21.11 -0.48
C VAL A 104 -6.44 -21.34 -1.31
N ASN A 105 -5.89 -20.28 -1.91
CA ASN A 105 -4.78 -20.35 -2.88
C ASN A 105 -3.37 -20.29 -2.28
N ARG A 106 -3.21 -20.34 -0.96
CA ARG A 106 -1.90 -20.32 -0.27
C ARG A 106 -1.05 -19.08 -0.60
N GLU A 107 -1.64 -17.97 -1.01
CA GLU A 107 -0.90 -16.72 -1.23
C GLU A 107 -0.62 -16.00 0.09
N VAL A 108 0.57 -15.41 0.20
CA VAL A 108 0.94 -14.55 1.33
C VAL A 108 1.09 -13.13 0.82
N GLU A 109 0.24 -12.25 1.30
CA GLU A 109 0.35 -10.82 1.05
C GLU A 109 1.21 -10.19 2.15
N VAL A 110 2.26 -9.50 1.73
CA VAL A 110 3.22 -8.81 2.60
C VAL A 110 3.15 -7.33 2.29
N THR A 111 2.81 -6.53 3.31
CA THR A 111 2.92 -5.08 3.21
C THR A 111 4.18 -4.64 3.93
N LEU A 112 5.09 -3.97 3.21
CA LEU A 112 6.34 -3.42 3.76
C LEU A 112 6.21 -1.92 3.92
N TYR A 113 6.59 -1.39 5.08
CA TYR A 113 6.54 0.04 5.36
C TYR A 113 7.93 0.64 5.35
N TRP A 114 8.12 1.68 4.56
CA TRP A 114 9.41 2.27 4.26
C TRP A 114 9.46 3.75 4.62
N GLN A 115 10.67 4.26 4.80
CA GLN A 115 10.95 5.68 4.90
C GLN A 115 12.19 6.03 4.07
N GLY A 116 12.05 7.00 3.15
CA GLY A 116 13.21 7.63 2.51
C GLY A 116 13.89 8.55 3.52
N LEU A 117 15.19 8.41 3.75
CA LEU A 117 15.92 9.21 4.74
C LEU A 117 16.56 10.46 4.11
N LYS A 118 16.84 10.41 2.80
CA LYS A 118 17.42 11.50 2.00
C LYS A 118 16.94 11.37 0.55
N GLU A 119 17.37 12.29 -0.30
CA GLU A 119 17.10 12.22 -1.74
C GLU A 119 17.80 10.98 -2.34
N LEU A 120 17.05 10.20 -3.12
CA LEU A 120 17.51 8.94 -3.71
C LEU A 120 17.79 9.15 -5.20
N THR A 121 18.98 8.76 -5.64
CA THR A 121 19.41 8.89 -7.04
C THR A 121 19.31 7.59 -7.82
N GLU A 122 19.11 6.47 -7.12
CA GLU A 122 18.98 5.13 -7.69
C GLU A 122 17.58 4.57 -7.49
N ASP A 123 17.18 3.68 -8.40
CA ASP A 123 15.93 2.95 -8.29
C ASP A 123 16.15 1.55 -7.70
N TYR A 124 15.98 1.43 -6.39
CA TYR A 124 16.20 0.18 -5.67
C TYR A 124 15.14 -0.88 -5.97
N LYS A 125 15.54 -2.13 -5.73
CA LYS A 125 14.66 -3.30 -5.73
C LYS A 125 14.78 -4.05 -4.41
N ILE A 126 13.70 -4.73 -4.04
CA ILE A 126 13.65 -5.67 -2.95
C ILE A 126 13.54 -7.09 -3.49
N SER A 127 13.93 -8.03 -2.65
CA SER A 127 13.79 -9.46 -2.91
C SER A 127 13.15 -10.10 -1.68
N LEU A 128 11.95 -10.63 -1.83
CA LEU A 128 11.25 -11.38 -0.79
C LEU A 128 11.33 -12.86 -1.13
N ARG A 129 11.58 -13.67 -0.09
CA ARG A 129 11.74 -15.12 -0.19
C ARG A 129 10.97 -15.77 0.94
N LEU A 130 10.08 -16.70 0.61
CA LEU A 130 9.39 -17.54 1.58
C LEU A 130 10.15 -18.87 1.70
N ARG A 131 10.53 -19.23 2.93
CA ARG A 131 11.24 -20.46 3.23
C ARG A 131 10.64 -21.19 4.43
N ASP A 132 10.69 -22.52 4.44
CA ASP A 132 10.34 -23.31 5.63
C ASP A 132 11.53 -23.45 6.60
N GLU A 133 11.33 -24.24 7.66
CA GLU A 133 12.32 -24.51 8.69
C GLU A 133 13.50 -25.34 8.16
N GLU A 134 13.26 -26.20 7.16
CA GLU A 134 14.30 -26.96 6.47
C GLU A 134 15.10 -26.12 5.45
N GLY A 135 14.66 -24.89 5.17
CA GLY A 135 15.29 -23.96 4.24
C GLY A 135 14.87 -24.11 2.78
N HIS A 136 13.82 -24.88 2.50
CA HIS A 136 13.23 -25.00 1.17
C HIS A 136 12.53 -23.69 0.77
N TYR A 137 12.70 -23.26 -0.47
CA TYR A 137 12.05 -22.06 -0.99
C TYR A 137 10.65 -22.38 -1.51
N TRP A 138 9.65 -21.77 -0.89
CA TRP A 138 8.25 -21.94 -1.27
C TRP A 138 7.74 -20.85 -2.19
N GLY A 139 8.43 -19.71 -2.28
CA GLY A 139 7.97 -18.61 -3.11
C GLY A 139 8.92 -17.44 -3.07
N GLN A 140 8.84 -16.61 -4.10
CA GLN A 140 9.70 -15.45 -4.19
C GLN A 140 9.09 -14.34 -5.04
N VAL A 141 9.43 -13.09 -4.71
CA VAL A 141 9.09 -11.92 -5.52
C VAL A 141 10.24 -10.93 -5.49
N ASP A 142 10.56 -10.36 -6.66
CA ASP A 142 11.50 -9.27 -6.81
C ASP A 142 10.73 -8.06 -7.37
N ALA A 143 10.75 -6.94 -6.65
CA ALA A 143 9.89 -5.79 -6.94
C ALA A 143 10.56 -4.46 -6.54
N ARG A 144 9.95 -3.33 -6.94
CA ARG A 144 10.25 -2.03 -6.32
C ARG A 144 9.72 -2.02 -4.87
N PRO A 145 10.32 -1.28 -3.93
CA PRO A 145 9.91 -1.33 -2.52
C PRO A 145 8.45 -0.96 -2.26
N ALA A 146 7.92 0.07 -2.95
CA ALA A 146 6.55 0.55 -2.80
C ALA A 146 5.64 0.01 -3.91
N SER A 147 5.71 0.61 -5.11
CA SER A 147 4.90 0.24 -6.28
C SER A 147 5.77 0.21 -7.53
N TYR A 148 5.36 -0.57 -8.54
CA TYR A 148 5.98 -0.52 -9.85
C TYR A 148 5.93 0.90 -10.44
N TRP A 149 4.87 1.68 -10.22
CA TRP A 149 4.73 3.03 -10.80
C TRP A 149 5.39 4.13 -9.97
N TYR A 150 5.96 3.78 -8.81
CA TYR A 150 6.59 4.74 -7.90
C TYR A 150 8.04 4.34 -7.56
N PRO A 151 8.98 4.59 -8.50
CA PRO A 151 10.40 4.31 -8.28
C PRO A 151 10.95 5.10 -7.10
N THR A 152 11.97 4.54 -6.46
CA THR A 152 12.53 5.11 -5.22
C THR A 152 13.14 6.50 -5.42
N VAL A 153 13.62 6.83 -6.62
CA VAL A 153 14.07 8.19 -6.96
C VAL A 153 13.00 9.28 -6.83
N ARG A 154 11.71 8.90 -6.78
CA ARG A 154 10.59 9.84 -6.58
C ARG A 154 10.22 10.03 -5.11
N TRP A 155 10.84 9.28 -4.19
CA TRP A 155 10.48 9.32 -2.78
C TRP A 155 10.97 10.62 -2.13
N PRO A 156 10.08 11.42 -1.55
CA PRO A 156 10.51 12.61 -0.83
C PRO A 156 11.24 12.23 0.47
N PRO A 157 12.30 12.97 0.84
CA PRO A 157 12.99 12.74 2.10
C PRO A 157 12.06 12.86 3.31
N GLY A 158 12.16 11.90 4.23
CA GLY A 158 11.35 11.78 5.44
C GLY A 158 9.98 11.13 5.22
N GLU A 159 9.53 10.96 3.98
CA GLU A 159 8.22 10.43 3.66
C GLU A 159 8.11 8.94 3.98
N LYS A 160 6.95 8.55 4.52
CA LYS A 160 6.61 7.16 4.81
C LYS A 160 5.76 6.61 3.68
N LEU A 161 6.13 5.43 3.20
CA LEU A 161 5.46 4.73 2.11
C LEU A 161 5.18 3.29 2.52
N PHE A 162 4.27 2.66 1.80
CA PHE A 162 4.07 1.23 1.88
C PHE A 162 4.25 0.60 0.50
N GLY A 163 4.51 -0.70 0.47
CA GLY A 163 4.43 -1.52 -0.73
C GLY A 163 3.82 -2.87 -0.42
N GLN A 164 2.80 -3.23 -1.20
CA GLN A 164 2.08 -4.49 -1.06
C GLN A 164 2.60 -5.47 -2.09
N HIS A 165 3.01 -6.64 -1.62
CA HIS A 165 3.64 -7.69 -2.43
C HIS A 165 2.95 -9.02 -2.17
N THR A 166 2.53 -9.70 -3.23
CA THR A 166 1.98 -11.06 -3.14
C THR A 166 3.08 -12.06 -3.42
N ILE A 167 3.28 -13.00 -2.49
CA ILE A 167 4.14 -14.16 -2.69
C ILE A 167 3.25 -15.35 -2.98
N GLU A 168 3.27 -15.80 -4.23
CA GLU A 168 2.66 -17.07 -4.61
C GLU A 168 3.48 -18.22 -4.04
N THR A 169 2.83 -19.15 -3.34
CA THR A 169 3.49 -20.38 -2.92
C THR A 169 3.50 -21.37 -4.08
N LEU A 170 4.66 -21.95 -4.36
CA LEU A 170 4.82 -23.07 -5.27
C LEU A 170 3.94 -24.25 -4.83
N PRO A 171 3.36 -25.00 -5.78
CA PRO A 171 2.68 -26.25 -5.45
C PRO A 171 3.69 -27.20 -4.80
N GLY A 172 3.30 -27.73 -3.63
CA GLY A 172 4.03 -28.79 -2.91
C GLY A 172 3.56 -30.18 -3.31
#